data_AF-A0A6J4MTV6-F1
#
_entry.id   AF-A0A6J4MTV6-F1
#
_cell.length_a   1.000
_cell.length_b   1.000
_cell.length_c   1.000
_cell.angle_alpha   90.00
_cell.angle_beta   90.00
_cell.angle_gamma   90.00
#
_symmetry.space_group_name_H-M   'P 1'
#
loop_
_entity.id
_entity.type
_entity.pdbx_description
1 polymer ?
#
loop_
_entity_poly.entity_id
_entity_poly.type
_entity_poly.pdbx_seq_one_letter_code
_entity_poly.pdbx_strand_id
1 'polypeptide(L)'
;MCIDITRNPSVTPKSLSLPGRVEVCFEMNSATNTIVEIIYRAGSGIRILSNGVPVKSVSRTLTFSGTQEVCEFLHLVSADGNGEGVHEIEIEIREPGCPTIRLGGVVVVTANAGV
;
A
#
# COMPACT_ATOMS: atom_id res chain seq x y z
N MET A 1 -16.11 -14.30 -11.91
CA MET A 1 -16.02 -12.87 -12.25
C MET A 1 -14.87 -12.35 -11.43
N CYS A 2 -13.89 -11.72 -12.06
CA CYS A 2 -12.75 -11.17 -11.34
C CYS A 2 -13.12 -9.85 -10.69
N ILE A 3 -12.33 -9.43 -9.71
CA ILE A 3 -12.46 -8.13 -9.07
C ILE A 3 -12.13 -7.02 -10.05
N ASP A 4 -12.93 -5.96 -9.96
CA ASP A 4 -12.71 -4.71 -10.66
C ASP A 4 -12.22 -3.64 -9.68
N ILE A 5 -11.21 -2.87 -10.10
CA ILE A 5 -10.78 -1.65 -9.38
C ILE A 5 -11.61 -0.49 -9.92
N THR A 6 -12.52 0.01 -9.09
CA THR A 6 -13.45 1.09 -9.45
C THR A 6 -12.88 2.47 -9.15
N ARG A 7 -11.84 2.55 -8.32
CA ARG A 7 -11.10 3.78 -8.02
C ARG A 7 -9.60 3.49 -7.92
N ASN A 8 -8.80 4.23 -8.69
CA ASN A 8 -7.34 4.19 -8.63
C ASN A 8 -6.85 4.44 -7.20
N PRO A 9 -5.75 3.81 -6.78
CA PRO A 9 -5.25 3.98 -5.44
C PRO A 9 -4.78 5.42 -5.22
N SER A 10 -5.11 5.97 -4.06
CA SER A 10 -4.49 7.17 -3.52
C SER A 10 -3.50 6.76 -2.43
N VAL A 11 -2.32 7.36 -2.46
CA VAL A 11 -1.33 7.26 -1.38
C VAL A 11 -1.20 8.64 -0.77
N THR A 12 -1.71 8.79 0.44
CA THR A 12 -1.74 10.08 1.12
C THR A 12 -0.80 10.02 2.33
N PRO A 13 0.21 10.89 2.41
CA PRO A 13 0.98 11.06 3.64
C PRO A 13 0.03 11.45 4.78
N LYS A 14 0.10 10.72 5.90
CA LYS A 14 -0.67 11.09 7.08
C LYS A 14 0.29 11.62 8.13
N SER A 15 0.12 12.90 8.46
CA SER A 15 0.76 13.53 9.61
C SER A 15 0.15 12.96 10.89
N LEU A 16 0.63 11.79 11.29
CA LEU A 16 0.50 11.29 12.63
C LEU A 16 1.90 11.40 13.25
N SER A 17 2.01 11.38 14.56
CA SER A 17 3.22 11.58 15.38
C SER A 17 4.48 10.75 15.02
N LEU A 18 4.45 9.98 13.94
CA LEU A 18 5.54 9.18 13.38
C LEU A 18 5.78 9.56 11.90
N PRO A 19 6.96 10.08 11.54
CA PRO A 19 7.32 10.33 10.14
C PRO A 19 7.24 9.04 9.32
N GLY A 20 6.87 9.18 8.05
CA GLY A 20 6.81 8.07 7.08
C GLY A 20 5.51 7.25 7.10
N ARG A 21 4.50 7.61 7.90
CA ARG A 21 3.19 6.95 7.87
C ARG A 21 2.37 7.43 6.66
N VAL A 22 1.92 6.48 5.85
CA VAL A 22 1.04 6.72 4.70
C VAL A 22 -0.25 5.93 4.84
N GLU A 23 -1.32 6.50 4.31
CA GLU A 23 -2.58 5.80 4.09
C GLU A 23 -2.69 5.49 2.60
N VAL A 24 -2.93 4.22 2.28
CA VAL A 24 -3.16 3.75 0.92
C VAL A 24 -4.63 3.35 0.82
N CYS A 25 -5.40 4.02 -0.02
CA CYS A 25 -6.83 3.75 -0.21
C CYS A 25 -7.14 3.45 -1.66
N PHE A 26 -7.97 2.45 -1.93
CA PHE A 26 -8.55 2.16 -3.25
C PHE A 26 -9.93 1.53 -3.09
N GLU A 27 -10.74 1.58 -4.14
CA GLU A 27 -12.07 0.96 -4.15
C GLU A 27 -12.05 -0.28 -5.04
N MET A 28 -12.57 -1.38 -4.51
CA MET A 28 -12.74 -2.63 -5.22
C MET A 28 -14.20 -3.02 -5.28
N ASN A 29 -14.60 -3.65 -6.37
CA ASN A 29 -15.91 -4.23 -6.53
C ASN A 29 -15.82 -5.72 -6.86
N SER A 30 -16.61 -6.53 -6.16
CA SER A 30 -16.81 -7.95 -6.50
C SER A 30 -18.30 -8.30 -6.47
N ALA A 31 -18.79 -9.01 -7.48
CA ALA A 31 -20.17 -9.51 -7.50
C ALA A 31 -20.40 -10.68 -6.53
N THR A 32 -19.34 -11.32 -6.06
CA THR A 32 -19.38 -12.49 -5.17
C THR A 32 -18.49 -12.27 -3.95
N ASN A 33 -18.60 -13.18 -2.97
CA ASN A 33 -17.67 -13.19 -1.87
C ASN A 33 -16.31 -13.73 -2.35
N THR A 34 -15.32 -12.85 -2.42
CA THR A 34 -14.01 -13.14 -3.01
C THR A 34 -12.91 -12.96 -1.97
N ILE A 35 -11.96 -13.89 -1.95
CA ILE A 35 -10.74 -13.80 -1.16
C ILE A 35 -9.65 -13.21 -2.04
N VAL A 36 -9.02 -12.14 -1.57
CA VAL A 36 -7.86 -11.52 -2.21
C VAL A 36 -6.65 -11.49 -1.31
N GLU A 37 -5.48 -11.64 -1.92
CA GLU A 37 -4.22 -11.23 -1.33
C GLU A 37 -3.82 -9.87 -1.92
N ILE A 38 -3.58 -8.90 -1.04
CA ILE A 38 -3.07 -7.57 -1.38
C ILE A 38 -1.64 -7.50 -0.87
N ILE A 39 -0.70 -7.22 -1.76
CA ILE A 39 0.72 -7.15 -1.47
C ILE A 39 1.20 -5.74 -1.73
N TYR A 40 1.69 -5.08 -0.69
CA TYR A 40 2.32 -3.77 -0.79
C TYR A 40 3.83 -3.97 -0.90
N ARG A 41 4.46 -3.39 -1.93
CA ARG A 41 5.91 -3.47 -2.16
C ARG A 41 6.49 -2.07 -2.11
N ALA A 42 7.50 -1.89 -1.25
CA ALA A 42 8.28 -0.66 -1.22
C ALA A 42 9.21 -0.59 -2.43
N GLY A 43 9.22 0.56 -3.11
CA GLY A 43 10.16 0.89 -4.16
C GLY A 43 11.59 1.12 -3.64
N SER A 44 12.46 1.58 -4.53
CA SER A 44 13.86 1.83 -4.18
C SER A 44 13.98 2.94 -3.12
N GLY A 45 14.96 2.80 -2.21
CA GLY A 45 15.24 3.78 -1.17
C GLY A 45 14.38 3.69 0.09
N ILE A 46 13.28 2.93 0.08
CA ILE A 46 12.39 2.77 1.25
C ILE A 46 12.18 1.30 1.65
N ARG A 47 11.65 1.13 2.87
CA ARG A 47 11.18 -0.14 3.44
C ARG A 47 9.85 0.08 4.13
N ILE A 48 9.06 -0.98 4.23
CA ILE A 48 7.83 -1.00 5.02
C ILE A 48 8.18 -1.56 6.40
N LEU A 49 7.81 -0.87 7.46
CA LEU A 49 7.97 -1.36 8.83
C LEU A 49 6.81 -2.28 9.18
N SER A 50 7.11 -3.57 9.38
CA SER A 50 6.13 -4.58 9.79
C SER A 50 6.52 -5.12 11.15
N ASN A 51 5.70 -4.87 12.17
CA ASN A 51 5.98 -5.26 13.55
C ASN A 51 7.37 -4.79 14.04
N GLY A 52 7.77 -3.56 13.66
CA GLY A 52 9.08 -2.99 14.01
C GLY A 52 10.25 -3.47 13.15
N VAL A 53 10.02 -4.37 12.18
CA VAL A 53 11.07 -4.89 11.29
C VAL A 53 10.93 -4.26 9.90
N PRO A 54 11.98 -3.61 9.35
CA PRO A 54 11.96 -3.11 7.98
C PRO A 54 11.97 -4.26 6.96
N VAL A 55 10.96 -4.31 6.10
CA VAL A 55 10.79 -5.32 5.03
C VAL A 55 10.57 -4.65 3.67
N LYS A 56 10.76 -5.41 2.58
CA LYS A 56 10.49 -4.91 1.22
C LYS A 56 9.02 -5.01 0.81
N SER A 57 8.26 -5.89 1.45
CA SER A 57 6.85 -6.08 1.15
C SER A 57 6.09 -6.62 2.34
N VAL A 58 4.81 -6.28 2.42
CA VAL A 58 3.84 -6.85 3.36
C VAL A 58 2.62 -7.32 2.58
N SER A 59 2.00 -8.42 3.02
CA SER A 59 0.75 -8.90 2.43
C SER A 59 -0.40 -8.94 3.44
N ARG A 60 -1.60 -8.79 2.92
CA ARG A 60 -2.88 -8.85 3.64
C ARG A 60 -3.85 -9.69 2.84
N THR A 61 -4.50 -10.64 3.50
CA THR A 61 -5.60 -11.39 2.91
C THR A 61 -6.90 -10.80 3.41
N LEU A 62 -7.81 -10.49 2.49
CA LEU A 62 -9.12 -9.94 2.80
C LEU A 62 -10.19 -10.73 2.07
N THR A 63 -11.35 -10.85 2.70
CA THR A 63 -12.55 -11.44 2.09
C THR A 63 -13.58 -10.34 1.99
N PHE A 64 -14.10 -10.07 0.79
CA PHE A 64 -15.09 -9.01 0.60
C PHE A 64 -16.10 -9.35 -0.50
N SER A 65 -17.21 -8.63 -0.51
CA SER A 65 -18.27 -8.70 -1.53
C SER A 65 -18.91 -7.34 -1.72
N GLY A 66 -19.42 -7.07 -2.93
CA GLY A 66 -19.92 -5.76 -3.31
C GLY A 66 -18.80 -4.74 -3.54
N THR A 67 -19.17 -3.46 -3.57
CA THR A 67 -18.24 -2.33 -3.67
C THR A 67 -17.77 -1.93 -2.27
N GLN A 68 -16.46 -1.91 -2.06
CA GLN A 68 -15.85 -1.55 -0.76
C GLN A 68 -14.60 -0.70 -0.96
N GLU A 69 -14.46 0.34 -0.14
CA GLU A 69 -13.21 1.09 0.00
C GLU A 69 -12.29 0.36 0.99
N VAL A 70 -11.06 0.10 0.56
CA VAL A 70 -10.02 -0.51 1.38
C VAL A 70 -8.94 0.54 1.62
N CYS A 71 -8.74 0.87 2.90
CA CYS A 71 -7.70 1.79 3.36
C CYS A 71 -6.77 1.09 4.35
N GLU A 72 -5.48 1.05 4.04
CA GLU A 72 -4.45 0.46 4.90
C GLU A 72 -3.40 1.51 5.27
N PHE A 73 -2.91 1.45 6.51
CA PHE A 73 -1.76 2.25 6.92
C PHE A 73 -0.47 1.47 6.72
N LEU A 74 0.47 2.06 5.98
CA LEU A 74 1.84 1.58 5.90
C LEU A 74 2.75 2.56 6.62
N HIS A 75 3.73 2.02 7.33
CA HIS A 75 4.81 2.84 7.90
C HIS A 75 6.05 2.63 7.04
N LEU A 76 6.46 3.68 6.34
CA LEU A 76 7.63 3.66 5.48
C LEU A 76 8.82 4.25 6.23
N VAL A 77 9.97 3.62 6.06
CA VAL A 77 11.25 4.09 6.60
C VAL A 77 12.27 4.12 5.48
N SER A 78 13.24 5.02 5.55
CA SER A 78 14.36 5.02 4.61
C SER A 78 15.17 3.73 4.76
N ALA A 79 15.61 3.18 3.63
CA ALA A 79 16.56 2.08 3.61
C ALA A 79 17.99 2.52 3.99
N ASP A 80 18.35 3.78 3.79
CA ASP A 80 19.69 4.33 4.01
C ASP A 80 19.76 5.43 5.09
N GLY A 81 18.63 5.75 5.72
CA GLY A 81 18.52 6.80 6.75
C GLY A 81 18.37 8.23 6.20
N ASN A 82 18.58 8.46 4.89
CA ASN A 82 18.46 9.76 4.24
C ASN A 82 17.06 9.99 3.65
N GLY A 83 16.00 9.63 4.39
CA GLY A 83 14.62 9.41 3.92
C GLY A 83 13.84 10.55 3.25
N GLU A 84 14.51 11.41 2.51
CA GLU A 84 13.94 12.43 1.63
C GLU A 84 13.88 11.90 0.20
N GLY A 85 12.68 11.89 -0.38
CA GLY A 85 12.54 11.53 -1.77
C GLY A 85 11.12 11.25 -2.20
N VAL A 86 10.94 11.26 -3.52
CA VAL A 86 9.76 10.68 -4.17
C VAL A 86 10.05 9.19 -4.35
N HIS A 87 9.25 8.36 -3.71
CA HIS A 87 9.37 6.91 -3.78
C HIS A 87 8.07 6.31 -4.32
N GLU A 88 8.21 5.19 -5.01
CA GLU A 88 7.07 4.43 -5.51
C GLU A 88 6.70 3.32 -4.54
N ILE A 89 5.40 3.03 -4.47
CA ILE A 89 4.84 1.85 -3.83
C ILE A 89 4.06 1.10 -4.91
N GLU A 90 4.36 -0.18 -5.07
CA GLU A 90 3.56 -1.05 -5.92
C GLU A 90 2.54 -1.80 -5.05
N ILE A 91 1.29 -1.84 -5.50
CA ILE A 91 0.20 -2.60 -4.90
C ILE A 91 -0.14 -3.72 -5.87
N GLU A 92 0.01 -4.95 -5.44
CA GLU A 92 -0.31 -6.14 -6.22
C GLU A 92 -1.52 -6.82 -5.59
N ILE A 93 -2.60 -6.98 -6.37
CA ILE A 93 -3.85 -7.62 -5.93
C ILE A 93 -3.99 -8.94 -6.67
N ARG A 94 -4.09 -10.02 -5.90
CA ARG A 94 -4.19 -11.40 -6.41
C ARG A 94 -5.52 -12.00 -5.96
N GLU A 95 -6.31 -12.37 -6.94
CA GLU A 95 -7.50 -13.20 -6.76
C GLU A 95 -7.23 -14.58 -7.39
N PRO A 96 -7.51 -15.69 -6.68
CA PRO A 96 -7.34 -17.03 -7.24
C PRO A 96 -8.10 -17.22 -8.55
N GLY A 97 -7.40 -17.62 -9.61
CA GLY A 97 -7.98 -17.86 -10.93
C GLY A 97 -8.20 -16.61 -11.79
N CYS A 98 -7.77 -15.44 -11.31
CA CYS A 98 -7.86 -14.18 -12.04
C CYS A 98 -6.47 -13.60 -12.35
N PRO A 99 -6.34 -12.76 -13.38
CA PRO A 99 -5.10 -12.03 -13.64
C PRO A 99 -4.73 -11.14 -12.44
N THR A 100 -3.44 -11.09 -12.12
CA THR A 100 -2.92 -10.18 -11.10
C THR A 100 -3.11 -8.73 -11.54
N ILE A 101 -3.69 -7.92 -10.67
CA ILE A 101 -3.81 -6.48 -10.87
C ILE A 101 -2.61 -5.81 -10.20
N ARG A 102 -1.96 -4.88 -10.92
CA ARG A 102 -0.85 -4.08 -10.41
C ARG A 102 -1.23 -2.63 -10.45
N LEU A 103 -1.14 -1.96 -9.32
CA LEU A 103 -1.40 -0.53 -9.19
C LEU A 103 -0.14 0.15 -8.66
N GLY A 104 0.13 1.35 -9.17
CA GLY A 104 1.22 2.19 -8.70
C GLY A 104 0.70 3.30 -7.79
N GLY A 105 1.43 3.58 -6.73
CA GLY A 105 1.25 4.75 -5.89
C GLY A 105 2.57 5.48 -5.73
N VAL A 106 2.54 6.81 -5.73
CA VAL A 106 3.72 7.63 -5.47
C VAL A 106 3.57 8.24 -4.07
N VAL A 107 4.60 8.09 -3.25
CA VAL A 107 4.71 8.74 -1.95
C VAL A 107 5.88 9.72 -1.99
N VAL A 108 5.65 10.91 -1.44
CA VAL A 108 6.76 11.80 -1.08
C VAL A 108 7.05 11.57 0.39
N VAL A 109 8.20 10.97 0.69
CA VAL A 109 8.72 10.92 2.06
C VAL A 109 9.59 12.15 2.20
N THR A 110 9.10 13.14 2.94
CA THR A 110 9.97 14.22 3.44
C THR A 110 10.64 13.67 4.68
N ALA A 111 11.97 13.83 4.81
CA ALA A 111 12.59 13.54 6.09
C ALA A 111 11.98 14.47 7.12
N ASN A 112 12.15 14.10 8.39
CA ASN A 112 11.84 15.03 9.46
C ASN A 112 12.53 16.36 9.18
N ALA A 113 11.74 17.38 8.83
CA ALA A 113 12.16 18.76 8.96
C ALA A 113 12.21 19.08 10.46
N GLY A 114 13.27 18.63 11.13
CA GLY A 114 13.54 18.97 12.52
C GLY A 114 14.00 17.81 13.40
N VAL A 115 15.28 17.93 13.77
CA VAL A 115 15.94 17.50 15.02
C VAL A 115 16.23 16.02 15.22
#